data_AF-A0A3T0N4S3-F1
#
_entry.id   AF-A0A3T0N4S3-F1
#
_cell.length_a   1.000
_cell.length_b   1.000
_cell.length_c   1.000
_cell.angle_alpha   90.00
_cell.angle_beta   90.00
_cell.angle_gamma   90.00
#
_symmetry.space_group_name_H-M   'P 1'
#
loop_
_entity.id
_entity.type
_entity.pdbx_description
1 polymer ?
#
loop_
_entity_poly.entity_id
_entity_poly.type
_entity_poly.pdbx_seq_one_letter_code
_entity_poly.pdbx_strand_id
1 'polypeptide(L)'
;MNIDGKNLLIIISDEHRKDAMGCVGHPLVKTPNLDALAARGTIFENAYTPSPMCVPTRASIACGDYVHEIGNWDSATPYCGNTRSWMRHLRDQGVDVTSIGKLHFRSTEDDNGFVEEILPMHVVGGVGWAIGLLRDNPPDYNASAELSADVGAGESTYTDYDLAITEATEQWLKDPQRKDKPWGAFVSLVSPHYPLKAPQKYYDMYDAATIDLPVAYHGANQPEHSELKNIAKFFDYDQHFDEQKMREAKVAYYGLTSFMDDCVGRVLAALEDSNQAEDTVVIYISDHGDMMGDQGFWTKQVMYDASAGVPMIAAGPGFPEGRRVTTGTSLLDIAATAVDVTGVAPDDISRDLPGLSLRDIANAADDPDRTVFSEYHDGGSTTGTFMVRWDHWKFVYYVNHAPQLFDLKTDPNELRNLALDRTNDPSVQAAWAEGERRLRQICDPEQVNARCFEDQKQRIEQLGGRDACINSYVFNHTPTPDEQIKLEQASGTSENEQPS
;
A
#
# COMPACT_ATOMS: atom_id res chain seq x y z
N MET A 1 -19.04 29.57 1.10
CA MET A 1 -18.41 29.75 -0.22
C MET A 1 -19.02 28.72 -1.14
N ASN A 2 -19.44 29.07 -2.36
CA ASN A 2 -19.80 28.04 -3.35
C ASN A 2 -18.47 27.45 -3.85
N ILE A 3 -18.10 26.31 -3.30
CA ILE A 3 -16.97 25.51 -3.79
C ILE A 3 -17.52 24.77 -5.00
N ASP A 4 -17.03 25.10 -6.21
CA ASP A 4 -17.33 24.37 -7.46
C ASP A 4 -16.51 23.07 -7.52
N GLY A 5 -16.50 22.33 -6.41
CA GLY A 5 -15.71 21.13 -6.19
C GLY A 5 -16.49 19.87 -6.53
N LYS A 6 -15.79 18.81 -6.92
CA LYS A 6 -16.36 17.49 -7.16
C LYS A 6 -16.22 16.60 -5.94
N ASN A 7 -17.05 15.57 -5.87
CA ASN A 7 -16.87 14.52 -4.89
C ASN A 7 -15.61 13.72 -5.21
N LEU A 8 -14.99 13.17 -4.17
CA LEU A 8 -13.82 12.32 -4.29
C LEU A 8 -14.10 10.98 -3.61
N LEU A 9 -14.09 9.90 -4.39
CA LEU A 9 -14.14 8.54 -3.88
C LEU A 9 -12.80 7.86 -4.12
N ILE A 10 -12.05 7.62 -3.04
CA ILE A 10 -10.84 6.80 -3.07
C ILE A 10 -11.23 5.39 -2.61
N ILE A 11 -10.96 4.41 -3.46
CA ILE A 11 -11.06 2.99 -3.14
C ILE A 11 -9.63 2.46 -3.07
N ILE A 12 -9.24 1.95 -1.91
CA ILE A 12 -7.92 1.36 -1.70
C ILE A 12 -8.06 -0.12 -1.34
N SER A 13 -7.33 -0.98 -2.03
CA SER A 13 -7.07 -2.36 -1.61
C SER A 13 -5.77 -2.45 -0.81
N ASP A 14 -5.55 -3.60 -0.18
CA ASP A 14 -4.30 -3.89 0.50
C ASP A 14 -3.53 -4.99 -0.22
N GLU A 15 -2.23 -4.78 -0.45
CA GLU A 15 -1.34 -5.82 -1.03
C GLU A 15 -1.70 -6.26 -2.48
N HIS A 16 -2.31 -5.38 -3.29
CA HIS A 16 -2.60 -5.67 -4.69
C HIS A 16 -1.42 -5.31 -5.62
N ARG A 17 -0.86 -6.30 -6.30
CA ARG A 17 0.20 -6.12 -7.31
C ARG A 17 -0.31 -5.36 -8.51
N LYS A 18 0.51 -4.45 -9.05
CA LYS A 18 0.13 -3.67 -10.24
C LYS A 18 -0.11 -4.50 -11.51
N ASP A 19 0.48 -5.69 -11.61
CA ASP A 19 0.38 -6.57 -12.77
C ASP A 19 -0.79 -7.56 -12.65
N ALA A 20 -1.51 -7.60 -11.53
CA ALA A 20 -2.61 -8.54 -11.28
C ALA A 20 -3.99 -7.96 -11.69
N MET A 21 -4.11 -7.37 -12.89
CA MET A 21 -5.40 -6.87 -13.41
C MET A 21 -5.59 -7.18 -14.89
N GLY A 22 -6.85 -7.32 -15.33
CA GLY A 22 -7.21 -7.53 -16.73
C GLY A 22 -6.79 -6.35 -17.62
N CYS A 23 -7.04 -5.11 -17.18
CA CYS A 23 -6.75 -3.87 -17.92
C CYS A 23 -5.26 -3.53 -18.11
N VAL A 24 -4.36 -4.24 -17.43
CA VAL A 24 -2.92 -4.19 -17.67
C VAL A 24 -2.41 -5.38 -18.48
N GLY A 25 -3.33 -6.24 -18.95
CA GLY A 25 -3.03 -7.34 -19.85
C GLY A 25 -2.65 -8.65 -19.17
N HIS A 26 -2.93 -8.82 -17.87
CA HIS A 26 -2.68 -10.10 -17.21
C HIS A 26 -3.49 -11.22 -17.89
N PRO A 27 -2.86 -12.35 -18.28
CA PRO A 27 -3.51 -13.35 -19.13
C PRO A 27 -4.63 -14.14 -18.42
N LEU A 28 -4.61 -14.17 -17.09
CA LEU A 28 -5.51 -15.01 -16.29
C LEU A 28 -6.47 -14.21 -15.40
N VAL A 29 -6.05 -13.04 -14.90
CA VAL A 29 -6.73 -12.36 -13.78
C VAL A 29 -7.96 -11.64 -14.30
N LYS A 30 -9.06 -11.80 -13.58
CA LYS A 30 -10.39 -11.33 -13.97
C LYS A 30 -10.83 -10.20 -13.04
N THR A 31 -10.73 -8.97 -13.52
CA THR A 31 -11.11 -7.75 -12.78
C THR A 31 -12.05 -6.87 -13.63
N PRO A 32 -13.22 -7.38 -14.07
CA PRO A 32 -14.08 -6.68 -15.02
C PRO A 32 -14.53 -5.29 -14.56
N ASN A 33 -14.64 -5.04 -13.26
CA ASN A 33 -15.08 -3.74 -12.74
C ASN A 33 -13.94 -2.71 -12.78
N LEU A 34 -12.72 -3.09 -12.40
CA LEU A 34 -11.54 -2.26 -12.60
C LEU A 34 -11.24 -2.06 -14.08
N ASP A 35 -11.49 -3.06 -14.93
CA ASP A 35 -11.33 -2.95 -16.37
C ASP A 35 -12.30 -1.92 -16.97
N ALA A 36 -13.56 -1.92 -16.51
CA ALA A 36 -14.54 -0.91 -16.88
C ALA A 36 -14.17 0.49 -16.37
N LEU A 37 -13.68 0.59 -15.13
CA LEU A 37 -13.20 1.85 -14.54
C LEU A 37 -12.03 2.44 -15.34
N ALA A 38 -11.07 1.59 -15.71
CA ALA A 38 -9.93 1.95 -16.55
C ALA A 38 -10.37 2.39 -17.96
N ALA A 39 -11.31 1.69 -18.58
CA ALA A 39 -11.80 2.03 -19.91
C ALA A 39 -12.45 3.42 -19.97
N ARG A 40 -13.17 3.82 -18.92
CA ARG A 40 -13.79 5.15 -18.78
C ARG A 40 -12.88 6.18 -18.08
N GLY A 41 -11.61 5.86 -17.87
CA GLY A 41 -10.70 6.69 -17.09
C GLY A 41 -9.27 6.63 -17.60
N THR A 42 -8.36 6.92 -16.68
CA THR A 42 -6.92 6.94 -16.89
C THR A 42 -6.25 5.87 -16.03
N ILE A 43 -5.40 5.05 -16.64
CA ILE A 43 -4.47 4.15 -15.95
C ILE A 43 -3.13 4.84 -15.80
N PHE A 44 -2.53 4.79 -14.61
CA PHE A 44 -1.15 5.23 -14.38
C PHE A 44 -0.26 3.98 -14.29
N GLU A 45 0.46 3.67 -15.37
CA GLU A 45 1.21 2.40 -15.51
C GLU A 45 2.40 2.30 -14.53
N ASN A 46 2.80 3.45 -14.03
CA ASN A 46 4.09 3.71 -13.43
C ASN A 46 3.93 4.24 -12.00
N ALA A 47 2.91 3.72 -11.30
CA ALA A 47 2.54 4.06 -9.94
C ALA A 47 3.27 3.22 -8.89
N TYR A 48 3.77 3.88 -7.84
CA TYR A 48 4.50 3.23 -6.74
C TYR A 48 4.05 3.71 -5.37
N THR A 49 4.23 2.80 -4.42
CA THR A 49 4.10 3.08 -3.00
C THR A 49 5.28 3.90 -2.45
N PRO A 50 5.06 4.85 -1.52
CA PRO A 50 6.16 5.51 -0.81
C PRO A 50 6.90 4.56 0.15
N SER A 51 6.30 3.42 0.51
CA SER A 51 6.97 2.37 1.29
C SER A 51 6.31 1.00 1.07
N PRO A 52 7.05 -0.09 0.83
CA PRO A 52 6.47 -1.42 0.64
C PRO A 52 6.02 -2.06 1.98
N MET A 53 5.18 -1.36 2.74
CA MET A 53 4.60 -1.76 4.02
C MET A 53 3.32 -0.95 4.33
N CYS A 54 2.28 -1.59 4.90
CA CYS A 54 0.95 -0.99 5.08
C CYS A 54 0.97 0.28 5.93
N VAL A 55 1.47 0.21 7.17
CA VAL A 55 1.37 1.31 8.15
C VAL A 55 2.12 2.57 7.69
N PRO A 56 3.41 2.50 7.28
CA PRO A 56 4.14 3.68 6.81
C PRO A 56 3.49 4.30 5.57
N THR A 57 2.99 3.47 4.65
CA THR A 57 2.33 3.97 3.45
C THR A 57 1.00 4.63 3.73
N ARG A 58 0.15 4.04 4.56
CA ARG A 58 -1.15 4.63 4.90
C ARG A 58 -0.97 5.96 5.65
N ALA A 59 0.04 6.08 6.49
CA ALA A 59 0.45 7.35 7.09
C ALA A 59 0.91 8.37 6.02
N SER A 60 1.73 7.94 5.06
CA SER A 60 2.23 8.77 3.97
C SER A 60 1.13 9.23 3.02
N ILE A 61 0.13 8.38 2.73
CA ILE A 61 -1.07 8.76 1.96
C ILE A 61 -1.85 9.83 2.71
N ALA A 62 -2.03 9.69 4.02
CA ALA A 62 -2.77 10.66 4.84
C ALA A 62 -2.09 12.04 4.84
N CYS A 63 -0.76 12.06 4.98
CA CYS A 63 0.02 13.28 5.07
C CYS A 63 0.36 13.88 3.69
N GLY A 64 0.41 13.05 2.65
CA GLY A 64 0.89 13.42 1.32
C GLY A 64 2.40 13.61 1.22
N ASP A 65 3.17 13.07 2.17
CA ASP A 65 4.61 13.29 2.29
C ASP A 65 5.38 11.97 2.53
N TYR A 66 6.70 12.01 2.37
CA TYR A 66 7.58 10.87 2.52
C TYR A 66 7.61 10.34 3.97
N VAL A 67 7.86 9.03 4.12
CA VAL A 67 7.93 8.36 5.42
C VAL A 67 8.94 9.06 6.34
N HIS A 68 10.09 9.46 5.79
CA HIS A 68 11.13 10.12 6.58
C HIS A 68 10.80 11.55 7.02
N GLU A 69 9.88 12.24 6.35
CA GLU A 69 9.43 13.57 6.75
C GLU A 69 8.36 13.48 7.85
N ILE A 70 7.50 12.47 7.79
CA ILE A 70 6.40 12.30 8.77
C ILE A 70 6.80 11.50 10.01
N GLY A 71 7.90 10.73 9.97
CA GLY A 71 8.42 9.95 11.10
C GLY A 71 7.62 8.67 11.40
N ASN A 72 6.72 8.25 10.52
CA ASN A 72 5.97 6.99 10.62
C ASN A 72 6.72 5.87 9.92
N TRP A 73 7.90 5.52 10.43
CA TRP A 73 8.90 4.65 9.80
C TRP A 73 8.44 3.20 9.56
N ASP A 74 7.62 2.69 10.47
CA ASP A 74 7.39 1.26 10.68
C ASP A 74 5.99 0.96 11.21
N SER A 75 5.67 -0.34 11.24
CA SER A 75 4.40 -0.87 11.69
C SER A 75 4.19 -0.81 13.21
N ALA A 76 5.17 -0.29 13.96
CA ALA A 76 5.07 -0.03 15.39
C ALA A 76 4.86 1.46 15.75
N THR A 77 4.81 2.31 14.71
CA THR A 77 4.73 3.77 14.80
C THR A 77 3.59 4.27 13.91
N PRO A 78 2.32 3.90 14.22
CA PRO A 78 1.16 4.28 13.42
C PRO A 78 0.92 5.79 13.41
N TYR A 79 0.25 6.27 12.37
CA TYR A 79 -0.21 7.66 12.31
C TYR A 79 -1.21 7.97 13.43
N CYS A 80 -1.01 9.11 14.08
CA CYS A 80 -1.77 9.56 15.25
C CYS A 80 -2.23 11.02 15.15
N GLY A 81 -2.46 11.53 13.95
CA GLY A 81 -3.01 12.88 13.74
C GLY A 81 -2.04 14.06 13.97
N ASN A 82 -0.78 13.79 14.32
CA ASN A 82 0.21 14.83 14.63
C ASN A 82 0.63 15.64 13.38
N THR A 83 1.01 14.94 12.31
CA THR A 83 1.24 15.56 11.00
C THR A 83 -0.12 15.85 10.37
N ARG A 84 -0.32 17.04 9.80
CA ARG A 84 -1.64 17.40 9.28
C ARG A 84 -1.96 16.58 8.03
N SER A 85 -3.09 15.86 8.05
CA SER A 85 -3.57 15.13 6.88
C SER A 85 -4.27 16.02 5.85
N TRP A 86 -4.30 15.58 4.59
CA TRP A 86 -5.11 16.24 3.55
C TRP A 86 -6.61 16.16 3.91
N MET A 87 -7.06 15.10 4.57
CA MET A 87 -8.45 14.98 5.04
C MET A 87 -8.79 16.12 6.00
N ARG A 88 -7.90 16.42 6.95
CA ARG A 88 -8.06 17.55 7.86
C ARG A 88 -8.07 18.89 7.12
N HIS A 89 -7.21 19.06 6.11
CA HIS A 89 -7.20 20.27 5.27
C HIS A 89 -8.53 20.49 4.54
N LEU A 90 -9.13 19.44 3.97
CA LEU A 90 -10.45 19.47 3.32
C LEU A 90 -11.56 19.80 4.34
N ARG A 91 -11.55 19.11 5.49
CA ARG A 91 -12.53 19.29 6.57
C ARG A 91 -12.54 20.71 7.11
N ASP A 92 -11.36 21.30 7.33
CA ASP A 92 -11.20 22.68 7.80
C ASP A 92 -11.78 23.72 6.82
N GLN A 93 -11.96 23.34 5.55
CA GLN A 93 -12.59 24.17 4.51
C GLN A 93 -14.03 23.77 4.19
N GLY A 94 -14.62 22.86 4.98
CA GLY A 94 -16.03 22.48 4.91
C GLY A 94 -16.35 21.30 3.98
N VAL A 95 -15.34 20.64 3.41
CA VAL A 95 -15.49 19.40 2.65
C VAL A 95 -15.29 18.22 3.62
N ASP A 96 -16.36 17.49 3.88
CA ASP A 96 -16.32 16.37 4.82
C ASP A 96 -15.62 15.16 4.18
N VAL A 97 -14.78 14.46 4.95
CA VAL A 97 -14.16 13.21 4.53
C VAL A 97 -14.56 12.09 5.48
N THR A 98 -15.16 11.02 4.97
CA THR A 98 -15.48 9.80 5.73
C THR A 98 -14.51 8.69 5.37
N SER A 99 -14.03 7.92 6.36
CA SER A 99 -13.34 6.66 6.12
C SER A 99 -14.27 5.48 6.33
N ILE A 100 -14.11 4.42 5.54
CA ILE A 100 -14.86 3.17 5.66
C ILE A 100 -13.87 2.02 5.50
N GLY A 101 -13.57 1.29 6.59
CA GLY A 101 -12.68 0.13 6.56
C GLY A 101 -11.27 0.33 7.11
N LYS A 102 -10.28 -0.33 6.50
CA LYS A 102 -8.91 -0.40 7.03
C LYS A 102 -8.18 0.95 7.01
N LEU A 103 -7.54 1.31 8.12
CA LEU A 103 -6.75 2.54 8.22
C LEU A 103 -5.30 2.28 8.61
N HIS A 104 -5.06 1.33 9.53
CA HIS A 104 -3.74 1.18 10.16
C HIS A 104 -3.23 2.46 10.83
N PHE A 105 -4.15 3.33 11.24
CA PHE A 105 -3.86 4.43 12.16
C PHE A 105 -3.90 3.94 13.60
N ARG A 106 -3.51 4.78 14.55
CA ARG A 106 -3.39 4.42 15.96
C ARG A 106 -4.75 4.18 16.61
N SER A 107 -5.68 5.14 16.54
CA SER A 107 -7.03 5.01 17.10
C SER A 107 -7.99 6.08 16.57
N THR A 108 -9.28 5.92 16.88
CA THR A 108 -10.34 6.93 16.66
C THR A 108 -10.26 8.12 17.62
N GLU A 109 -9.41 8.05 18.65
CA GLU A 109 -9.19 9.17 19.60
C GLU A 109 -8.30 10.26 19.01
N ASP A 110 -7.56 9.94 17.95
CA ASP A 110 -6.72 10.88 17.23
C ASP A 110 -7.51 11.73 16.25
N ASP A 111 -7.02 12.94 15.97
CA ASP A 111 -7.53 13.74 14.87
C ASP A 111 -6.96 13.25 13.53
N ASN A 112 -7.51 12.14 13.03
CA ASN A 112 -7.11 11.55 11.74
C ASN A 112 -7.54 12.41 10.53
N GLY A 113 -8.36 13.44 10.75
CA GLY A 113 -8.87 14.36 9.73
C GLY A 113 -10.22 13.97 9.13
N PHE A 114 -10.73 12.78 9.43
CA PHE A 114 -12.08 12.37 9.04
C PHE A 114 -13.14 13.06 9.91
N VAL A 115 -14.36 13.19 9.40
CA VAL A 115 -15.55 13.58 10.19
C VAL A 115 -16.25 12.36 10.79
N GLU A 116 -16.02 11.19 10.20
CA GLU A 116 -16.65 9.93 10.53
C GLU A 116 -15.72 8.79 10.09
N GLU A 117 -15.54 7.80 10.97
CA GLU A 117 -14.81 6.57 10.67
C GLU A 117 -15.77 5.39 10.84
N ILE A 118 -16.09 4.70 9.75
CA ILE A 118 -17.04 3.59 9.71
C ILE A 118 -16.25 2.29 9.65
N LEU A 119 -16.50 1.40 10.59
CA LEU A 119 -15.80 0.11 10.72
C LEU A 119 -14.26 0.26 10.68
N PRO A 120 -13.63 1.21 11.41
CA PRO A 120 -12.19 1.44 11.26
C PRO A 120 -11.37 0.24 11.78
N MET A 121 -10.44 -0.26 10.95
CA MET A 121 -9.40 -1.18 11.43
C MET A 121 -8.11 -0.40 11.70
N HIS A 122 -7.85 -0.15 12.98
CA HIS A 122 -6.62 0.43 13.51
C HIS A 122 -5.58 -0.64 13.83
N VAL A 123 -4.34 -0.23 14.07
CA VAL A 123 -3.32 -1.17 14.56
C VAL A 123 -3.67 -1.64 15.97
N VAL A 124 -3.37 -2.91 16.27
CA VAL A 124 -3.69 -3.52 17.56
C VAL A 124 -3.04 -2.75 18.71
N GLY A 125 -3.86 -2.37 19.69
CA GLY A 125 -3.43 -1.67 20.91
C GLY A 125 -2.79 -0.30 20.67
N GLY A 126 -2.95 0.29 19.48
CA GLY A 126 -2.28 1.55 19.11
C GLY A 126 -0.75 1.46 19.04
N VAL A 127 -0.20 0.24 19.07
CA VAL A 127 1.23 -0.01 19.01
C VAL A 127 1.58 -0.74 17.72
N GLY A 128 0.85 -1.79 17.34
CA GLY A 128 1.17 -2.57 16.14
C GLY A 128 2.35 -3.53 16.35
N TRP A 129 3.21 -3.67 15.34
CA TRP A 129 4.19 -4.76 15.24
C TRP A 129 5.54 -4.43 15.88
N ALA A 130 5.58 -4.40 17.23
CA ALA A 130 6.75 -3.96 17.99
C ALA A 130 8.04 -4.77 17.75
N ILE A 131 7.94 -6.06 17.41
CA ILE A 131 9.11 -6.89 17.09
C ILE A 131 9.82 -6.40 15.82
N GLY A 132 9.10 -5.74 14.90
CA GLY A 132 9.66 -5.14 13.68
C GLY A 132 10.68 -4.04 13.95
N LEU A 133 10.64 -3.40 15.12
CA LEU A 133 11.63 -2.39 15.55
C LEU A 133 13.02 -2.98 15.79
N LEU A 134 13.12 -4.28 16.07
CA LEU A 134 14.37 -4.95 16.46
C LEU A 134 15.24 -5.27 15.24
N ARG A 135 15.69 -4.24 14.54
CA ARG A 135 16.47 -4.35 13.29
C ARG A 135 17.97 -4.54 13.51
N ASP A 136 18.48 -4.06 14.64
CA ASP A 136 19.85 -4.39 15.10
C ASP A 136 19.82 -5.70 15.89
N ASN A 137 20.46 -6.73 15.34
CA ASN A 137 20.42 -8.12 15.81
C ASN A 137 18.96 -8.63 15.97
N PRO A 138 18.25 -8.86 14.86
CA PRO A 138 16.87 -9.30 14.91
C PRO A 138 16.72 -10.66 15.60
N PRO A 139 15.63 -10.87 16.38
CA PRO A 139 15.31 -12.19 16.91
C PRO A 139 14.87 -13.14 15.79
N ASP A 140 14.80 -14.44 16.08
CA ASP A 140 14.15 -15.40 15.20
C ASP A 140 12.64 -15.08 15.11
N TYR A 141 12.10 -15.07 13.90
CA TYR A 141 10.69 -14.76 13.64
C TYR A 141 9.97 -15.97 13.06
N ASN A 142 9.47 -16.83 13.94
CA ASN A 142 8.88 -18.13 13.57
C ASN A 142 7.38 -18.06 13.18
N ALA A 143 6.88 -16.88 12.81
CA ALA A 143 5.47 -16.70 12.44
C ALA A 143 5.19 -17.08 10.97
N SER A 144 6.25 -17.37 10.22
CA SER A 144 6.25 -17.63 8.77
C SER A 144 5.52 -18.90 8.34
N ALA A 145 5.44 -19.90 9.21
CA ALA A 145 4.75 -21.17 8.94
C ALA A 145 3.23 -21.00 8.80
N GLU A 146 2.65 -19.98 9.43
CA GLU A 146 1.21 -19.73 9.31
C GLU A 146 0.86 -19.28 7.88
N LEU A 147 1.73 -18.51 7.20
CA LEU A 147 1.51 -18.00 5.84
C LEU A 147 1.16 -19.10 4.83
N SER A 148 1.75 -20.29 4.95
CA SER A 148 1.42 -21.42 4.06
C SER A 148 0.21 -22.23 4.53
N ALA A 149 -0.15 -22.16 5.81
CA ALA A 149 -1.26 -22.87 6.40
C ALA A 149 -2.62 -22.29 5.96
N ASP A 150 -2.74 -20.96 5.84
CA ASP A 150 -3.99 -20.32 5.40
C ASP A 150 -4.07 -20.05 3.90
N VAL A 151 -3.57 -20.99 3.09
CA VAL A 151 -3.72 -20.96 1.63
C VAL A 151 -4.89 -21.85 1.20
N GLY A 152 -5.70 -21.40 0.23
CA GLY A 152 -6.65 -22.22 -0.51
C GLY A 152 -8.05 -21.61 -0.63
N ALA A 153 -9.04 -22.46 -0.93
CA ALA A 153 -10.43 -22.06 -0.97
C ALA A 153 -11.02 -21.95 0.46
N GLY A 154 -11.82 -20.91 0.70
CA GLY A 154 -12.50 -20.68 1.96
C GLY A 154 -12.82 -19.21 2.19
N GLU A 155 -13.67 -18.93 3.17
CA GLU A 155 -13.89 -17.58 3.68
C GLU A 155 -12.85 -17.27 4.76
N SER A 156 -12.59 -15.98 4.97
CA SER A 156 -11.78 -15.45 6.06
C SER A 156 -12.48 -14.26 6.72
N THR A 157 -12.03 -13.88 7.91
CA THR A 157 -12.53 -12.66 8.56
C THR A 157 -12.26 -11.41 7.72
N TYR A 158 -11.23 -11.43 6.87
CA TYR A 158 -10.95 -10.34 5.92
C TYR A 158 -11.97 -10.27 4.79
N THR A 159 -12.40 -11.41 4.23
CA THR A 159 -13.44 -11.41 3.19
C THR A 159 -14.80 -10.99 3.77
N ASP A 160 -15.11 -11.41 5.01
CA ASP A 160 -16.32 -10.97 5.70
C ASP A 160 -16.30 -9.46 5.98
N TYR A 161 -15.14 -8.95 6.40
CA TYR A 161 -14.94 -7.53 6.66
C TYR A 161 -15.02 -6.68 5.39
N ASP A 162 -14.47 -7.13 4.26
CA ASP A 162 -14.62 -6.45 2.96
C ASP A 162 -16.08 -6.39 2.49
N LEU A 163 -16.86 -7.46 2.73
CA LEU A 163 -18.30 -7.45 2.47
C LEU A 163 -19.03 -6.43 3.35
N ALA A 164 -18.66 -6.33 4.63
CA ALA A 164 -19.22 -5.35 5.56
C ALA A 164 -18.86 -3.91 5.18
N ILE A 165 -17.60 -3.65 4.80
CA ILE A 165 -17.15 -2.35 4.26
C ILE A 165 -17.95 -1.98 3.01
N THR A 166 -18.13 -2.95 2.10
CA THR A 166 -18.89 -2.75 0.86
C THR A 166 -20.34 -2.39 1.17
N GLU A 167 -21.02 -3.15 2.04
CA GLU A 167 -22.40 -2.86 2.43
C GLU A 167 -22.53 -1.50 3.14
N ALA A 168 -21.62 -1.19 4.06
CA ALA A 168 -21.60 0.11 4.74
C ALA A 168 -21.42 1.27 3.74
N THR A 169 -20.56 1.09 2.72
CA THR A 169 -20.34 2.06 1.66
C THR A 169 -21.59 2.23 0.78
N GLU A 170 -22.24 1.13 0.39
CA GLU A 170 -23.51 1.17 -0.36
C GLU A 170 -24.60 1.93 0.40
N GLN A 171 -24.70 1.72 1.72
CA GLN A 171 -25.64 2.45 2.58
C GLN A 171 -25.27 3.92 2.71
N TRP A 172 -23.99 4.22 2.91
CA TRP A 172 -23.48 5.58 3.03
C TRP A 172 -23.74 6.42 1.77
N LEU A 173 -23.49 5.86 0.58
CA LEU A 173 -23.74 6.52 -0.71
C LEU A 173 -25.23 6.79 -0.98
N LYS A 174 -26.13 5.99 -0.40
CA LYS A 174 -27.58 6.14 -0.54
C LYS A 174 -28.16 7.25 0.34
N ASP A 175 -27.43 7.73 1.35
CA ASP A 175 -27.90 8.78 2.23
C ASP A 175 -28.10 10.10 1.44
N PRO A 176 -29.33 10.64 1.37
CA PRO A 176 -29.60 11.88 0.66
C PRO A 176 -28.77 13.08 1.13
N GLN A 177 -28.29 13.09 2.39
CA GLN A 177 -27.45 14.17 2.92
C GLN A 177 -26.11 14.28 2.18
N ARG A 178 -25.65 13.22 1.51
CA ARG A 178 -24.43 13.24 0.70
C ARG A 178 -24.54 14.10 -0.57
N LYS A 179 -25.73 14.62 -0.87
CA LYS A 179 -25.97 15.52 -2.01
C LYS A 179 -25.92 17.00 -1.65
N ASP A 180 -25.81 17.34 -0.37
CA ASP A 180 -25.93 18.73 0.09
C ASP A 180 -24.66 19.57 -0.19
N LYS A 181 -23.50 18.92 -0.23
CA LYS A 181 -22.19 19.54 -0.49
C LYS A 181 -21.19 18.49 -1.00
N PRO A 182 -20.08 18.91 -1.63
CA PRO A 182 -19.01 17.98 -1.99
C PRO A 182 -18.48 17.20 -0.79
N TRP A 183 -18.14 15.93 -1.02
CA TRP A 183 -17.59 15.03 -0.01
C TRP A 183 -16.35 14.30 -0.51
N GLY A 184 -15.53 13.85 0.44
CA GLY A 184 -14.51 12.83 0.26
C GLY A 184 -14.91 11.53 0.94
N ALA A 185 -14.61 10.39 0.32
CA ALA A 185 -14.77 9.08 0.92
C ALA A 185 -13.49 8.27 0.68
N PHE A 186 -12.97 7.66 1.75
CA PHE A 186 -11.81 6.78 1.72
C PHE A 186 -12.25 5.36 2.11
N VAL A 187 -12.59 4.56 1.09
CA VAL A 187 -13.09 3.19 1.21
C VAL A 187 -11.92 2.24 1.13
N SER A 188 -11.58 1.57 2.24
CA SER A 188 -10.39 0.75 2.33
C SER A 188 -10.72 -0.72 2.58
N LEU A 189 -10.65 -1.49 1.50
CA LEU A 189 -10.71 -2.95 1.50
C LEU A 189 -9.36 -3.54 1.98
N VAL A 190 -9.38 -4.82 2.31
CA VAL A 190 -8.23 -5.58 2.81
C VAL A 190 -7.75 -6.62 1.81
N SER A 191 -8.64 -7.25 1.05
CA SER A 191 -8.22 -8.17 -0.01
C SER A 191 -7.42 -7.43 -1.11
N PRO A 192 -6.41 -8.07 -1.74
CA PRO A 192 -6.03 -9.48 -1.62
C PRO A 192 -4.97 -9.83 -0.55
N HIS A 193 -4.73 -8.98 0.46
CA HIS A 193 -3.80 -9.26 1.56
C HIS A 193 -4.08 -10.61 2.25
N TYR A 194 -3.01 -11.26 2.74
CA TYR A 194 -3.07 -12.50 3.51
C TYR A 194 -4.04 -12.41 4.72
N PRO A 195 -4.83 -13.45 5.08
CA PRO A 195 -4.77 -14.85 4.66
C PRO A 195 -5.20 -15.12 3.22
N LEU A 196 -4.48 -15.99 2.51
CA LEU A 196 -4.79 -16.41 1.13
C LEU A 196 -5.93 -17.44 1.09
N LYS A 197 -7.08 -17.07 1.66
CA LYS A 197 -8.34 -17.83 1.64
C LYS A 197 -9.36 -17.15 0.74
N ALA A 198 -9.47 -17.63 -0.50
CA ALA A 198 -10.43 -17.07 -1.46
C ALA A 198 -11.77 -17.80 -1.38
N PRO A 199 -12.92 -17.10 -1.35
CA PRO A 199 -14.22 -17.76 -1.34
C PRO A 199 -14.37 -18.67 -2.57
N GLN A 200 -14.99 -19.83 -2.40
CA GLN A 200 -14.98 -20.93 -3.39
C GLN A 200 -15.35 -20.47 -4.80
N LYS A 201 -16.39 -19.61 -4.93
CA LYS A 201 -16.84 -19.03 -6.20
C LYS A 201 -15.68 -18.41 -7.00
N TYR A 202 -14.77 -17.70 -6.32
CA TYR A 202 -13.67 -16.99 -6.96
C TYR A 202 -12.42 -17.87 -7.11
N TYR A 203 -12.17 -18.75 -6.13
CA TYR A 203 -11.09 -19.74 -6.23
C TYR A 203 -11.27 -20.62 -7.47
N ASP A 204 -12.50 -21.09 -7.73
CA ASP A 204 -12.85 -21.94 -8.88
C ASP A 204 -12.73 -21.22 -10.25
N MET A 205 -12.49 -19.91 -10.28
CA MET A 205 -12.28 -19.16 -11.52
C MET A 205 -10.90 -19.44 -12.15
N TYR A 206 -10.00 -20.06 -11.40
CA TYR A 206 -8.58 -20.23 -11.73
C TYR A 206 -8.15 -21.69 -11.55
N ASP A 207 -7.42 -22.22 -12.52
CA ASP A 207 -6.93 -23.61 -12.49
C ASP A 207 -5.45 -23.64 -12.08
N ALA A 208 -5.15 -24.23 -10.92
CA ALA A 208 -3.80 -24.40 -10.39
C ALA A 208 -2.84 -25.08 -11.38
N ALA A 209 -3.34 -25.95 -12.28
CA ALA A 209 -2.54 -26.61 -13.29
C ALA A 209 -2.05 -25.66 -14.39
N THR A 210 -2.69 -24.51 -14.56
CA THR A 210 -2.37 -23.50 -15.58
C THR A 210 -1.68 -22.25 -15.04
N ILE A 211 -1.57 -22.14 -13.71
CA ILE A 211 -0.95 -21.00 -13.04
C ILE A 211 0.57 -21.06 -13.21
N ASP A 212 1.17 -19.95 -13.61
CA ASP A 212 2.63 -19.88 -13.73
C ASP A 212 3.29 -19.95 -12.34
N LEU A 213 4.46 -20.58 -12.28
CA LEU A 213 5.29 -20.53 -11.09
C LEU A 213 5.87 -19.13 -10.88
N PRO A 214 6.33 -18.81 -9.65
CA PRO A 214 6.92 -17.52 -9.39
C PRO A 214 8.13 -17.22 -10.27
N VAL A 215 8.36 -15.94 -10.51
CA VAL A 215 9.54 -15.43 -11.22
C VAL A 215 10.80 -15.95 -10.52
N ALA A 216 11.78 -16.39 -11.32
CA ALA A 216 13.03 -16.99 -10.85
C ALA A 216 12.89 -18.30 -10.03
N TYR A 217 11.74 -18.99 -10.07
CA TYR A 217 11.55 -20.28 -9.36
C TYR A 217 12.62 -21.35 -9.67
N HIS A 218 13.10 -21.44 -10.92
CA HIS A 218 14.18 -22.38 -11.30
C HIS A 218 15.60 -21.80 -11.14
N GLY A 219 15.71 -20.57 -10.64
CA GLY A 219 16.97 -19.88 -10.38
C GLY A 219 17.58 -20.26 -9.04
N ALA A 220 18.51 -19.44 -8.54
CA ALA A 220 18.94 -19.57 -7.15
C ALA A 220 17.79 -19.10 -6.24
N ASN A 221 17.26 -19.98 -5.38
CA ASN A 221 16.18 -19.66 -4.44
C ASN A 221 16.54 -18.59 -3.38
N GLN A 222 17.78 -18.08 -3.39
CA GLN A 222 18.21 -17.05 -2.45
C GLN A 222 18.79 -15.84 -3.19
N PRO A 223 18.45 -14.62 -2.75
CA PRO A 223 19.00 -13.40 -3.33
C PRO A 223 20.51 -13.36 -3.10
N GLU A 224 21.30 -12.86 -4.06
CA GLU A 224 22.75 -12.71 -3.87
C GLU A 224 23.12 -11.47 -3.04
N HIS A 225 22.29 -10.44 -3.07
CA HIS A 225 22.51 -9.19 -2.36
C HIS A 225 22.45 -9.39 -0.83
N SER A 226 23.42 -8.83 -0.11
CA SER A 226 23.59 -9.09 1.33
C SER A 226 22.41 -8.68 2.18
N GLU A 227 21.78 -7.54 1.88
CA GLU A 227 20.64 -7.07 2.66
C GLU A 227 19.37 -7.87 2.34
N LEU A 228 19.21 -8.27 1.08
CA LEU A 228 18.10 -9.14 0.68
C LEU A 228 18.21 -10.52 1.35
N LYS A 229 19.43 -11.03 1.58
CA LYS A 229 19.65 -12.25 2.39
C LYS A 229 19.19 -12.06 3.84
N ASN A 230 19.39 -10.88 4.42
CA ASN A 230 18.93 -10.59 5.79
C ASN A 230 17.40 -10.57 5.87
N ILE A 231 16.73 -9.89 4.94
CA ILE A 231 15.26 -9.85 4.84
C ILE A 231 14.70 -11.25 4.64
N ALA A 232 15.22 -12.00 3.67
CA ALA A 232 14.79 -13.37 3.39
C ALA A 232 14.96 -14.29 4.61
N LYS A 233 16.07 -14.16 5.34
CA LYS A 233 16.33 -14.94 6.57
C LYS A 233 15.38 -14.57 7.71
N PHE A 234 15.05 -13.29 7.87
CA PHE A 234 14.17 -12.86 8.95
C PHE A 234 12.75 -13.37 8.75
N PHE A 235 12.21 -13.20 7.54
CA PHE A 235 10.84 -13.59 7.24
C PHE A 235 10.70 -15.08 6.92
N ASP A 236 11.67 -15.70 6.27
CA ASP A 236 11.79 -17.15 6.04
C ASP A 236 10.47 -17.83 5.60
N TYR A 237 9.68 -17.16 4.76
CA TYR A 237 8.40 -17.66 4.28
C TYR A 237 8.57 -18.79 3.26
N ASP A 238 9.51 -18.62 2.34
CA ASP A 238 9.62 -19.46 1.13
C ASP A 238 9.86 -20.95 1.43
N GLN A 239 10.57 -21.27 2.52
CA GLN A 239 10.80 -22.66 2.94
C GLN A 239 9.51 -23.46 3.22
N HIS A 240 8.39 -22.76 3.43
CA HIS A 240 7.09 -23.35 3.73
C HIS A 240 6.20 -23.55 2.49
N PHE A 241 6.68 -23.18 1.30
CA PHE A 241 5.94 -23.29 0.05
C PHE A 241 6.65 -24.27 -0.89
N ASP A 242 6.06 -25.45 -1.09
CA ASP A 242 6.43 -26.31 -2.21
C ASP A 242 5.71 -25.88 -3.50
N GLU A 243 6.05 -26.48 -4.64
CA GLU A 243 5.46 -26.11 -5.93
C GLU A 243 3.93 -26.12 -5.92
N GLN A 244 3.34 -27.13 -5.28
CA GLN A 244 1.88 -27.25 -5.20
C GLN A 244 1.32 -26.08 -4.39
N LYS A 245 1.90 -25.80 -3.23
CA LYS A 245 1.46 -24.72 -2.35
C LYS A 245 1.64 -23.34 -2.99
N MET A 246 2.70 -23.13 -3.76
CA MET A 246 2.91 -21.90 -4.53
C MET A 246 1.79 -21.66 -5.55
N ARG A 247 1.40 -22.71 -6.29
CA ARG A 247 0.29 -22.63 -7.25
C ARG A 247 -1.02 -22.35 -6.55
N GLU A 248 -1.32 -23.05 -5.45
CA GLU A 248 -2.51 -22.82 -4.62
C GLU A 248 -2.56 -21.38 -4.08
N ALA A 249 -1.42 -20.84 -3.64
CA ALA A 249 -1.30 -19.46 -3.15
C ALA A 249 -1.63 -18.45 -4.24
N LYS A 250 -1.09 -18.61 -5.44
CA LYS A 250 -1.41 -17.74 -6.58
C LYS A 250 -2.87 -17.87 -7.03
N VAL A 251 -3.45 -19.07 -7.03
CA VAL A 251 -4.90 -19.28 -7.28
C VAL A 251 -5.73 -18.51 -6.26
N ALA A 252 -5.40 -18.65 -4.96
CA ALA A 252 -6.11 -17.95 -3.91
C ALA A 252 -5.95 -16.43 -4.03
N TYR A 253 -4.74 -15.92 -4.28
CA TYR A 253 -4.50 -14.50 -4.49
C TYR A 253 -5.32 -13.92 -5.67
N TYR A 254 -5.32 -14.60 -6.82
CA TYR A 254 -6.14 -14.18 -7.97
C TYR A 254 -7.64 -14.31 -7.70
N GLY A 255 -8.06 -15.33 -6.93
CA GLY A 255 -9.43 -15.46 -6.43
C GLY A 255 -9.84 -14.30 -5.53
N LEU A 256 -9.00 -13.91 -4.58
CA LEU A 256 -9.19 -12.75 -3.71
C LEU A 256 -9.20 -11.44 -4.50
N THR A 257 -8.37 -11.34 -5.55
CA THR A 257 -8.36 -10.18 -6.45
C THR A 257 -9.69 -10.06 -7.20
N SER A 258 -10.25 -11.16 -7.73
CA SER A 258 -11.60 -11.16 -8.33
C SER A 258 -12.71 -10.84 -7.32
N PHE A 259 -12.59 -11.34 -6.09
CA PHE A 259 -13.54 -11.06 -5.01
C PHE A 259 -13.53 -9.57 -4.65
N MET A 260 -12.35 -8.99 -4.51
CA MET A 260 -12.15 -7.56 -4.27
C MET A 260 -12.72 -6.74 -5.43
N ASP A 261 -12.49 -7.14 -6.69
CA ASP A 261 -13.07 -6.48 -7.85
C ASP A 261 -14.61 -6.51 -7.85
N ASP A 262 -15.24 -7.62 -7.44
CA ASP A 262 -16.69 -7.70 -7.25
C ASP A 262 -17.17 -6.71 -6.16
N CYS A 263 -16.40 -6.50 -5.09
CA CYS A 263 -16.69 -5.49 -4.06
C CYS A 263 -16.57 -4.06 -4.62
N VAL A 264 -15.54 -3.78 -5.41
CA VAL A 264 -15.38 -2.51 -6.13
C VAL A 264 -16.58 -2.27 -7.06
N GLY A 265 -16.99 -3.28 -7.83
CA GLY A 265 -18.15 -3.20 -8.71
C GLY A 265 -19.44 -2.82 -7.99
N ARG A 266 -19.66 -3.38 -6.80
CA ARG A 266 -20.79 -3.03 -5.93
C ARG A 266 -20.77 -1.57 -5.47
N VAL A 267 -19.61 -1.08 -5.03
CA VAL A 267 -19.43 0.33 -4.63
C VAL A 267 -19.69 1.27 -5.82
N LEU A 268 -19.13 0.96 -6.99
CA LEU A 268 -19.33 1.74 -8.22
C LEU A 268 -20.82 1.76 -8.64
N ALA A 269 -21.51 0.62 -8.58
CA ALA A 269 -22.92 0.52 -8.89
C ALA A 269 -23.77 1.35 -7.90
N ALA A 270 -23.45 1.33 -6.60
CA ALA A 270 -24.14 2.15 -5.62
C ALA A 270 -23.91 3.65 -5.83
N LEU A 271 -22.73 4.05 -6.29
CA LEU A 271 -22.44 5.44 -6.67
C LEU A 271 -23.31 5.87 -7.86
N GLU A 272 -23.44 5.02 -8.89
CA GLU A 272 -24.32 5.25 -10.04
C GLU A 272 -25.79 5.35 -9.61
N ASP A 273 -26.28 4.40 -8.81
CA ASP A 273 -27.65 4.39 -8.27
C ASP A 273 -27.97 5.61 -7.40
N SER A 274 -26.95 6.16 -6.72
CA SER A 274 -27.09 7.39 -5.93
C SER A 274 -27.30 8.64 -6.79
N ASN A 275 -27.10 8.56 -8.12
CA ASN A 275 -27.10 9.66 -9.07
C ASN A 275 -26.02 10.73 -8.78
N GLN A 276 -24.87 10.31 -8.26
CA GLN A 276 -23.74 11.20 -7.97
C GLN A 276 -22.52 10.94 -8.86
N ALA A 277 -22.52 9.86 -9.66
CA ALA A 277 -21.36 9.42 -10.45
C ALA A 277 -20.78 10.52 -11.37
N GLU A 278 -21.64 11.30 -12.05
CA GLU A 278 -21.21 12.38 -12.95
C GLU A 278 -20.49 13.54 -12.23
N ASP A 279 -20.67 13.66 -10.91
CA ASP A 279 -20.04 14.68 -10.07
C ASP A 279 -18.95 14.10 -9.15
N THR A 280 -18.53 12.85 -9.38
CA THR A 280 -17.56 12.15 -8.53
C THR A 280 -16.33 11.74 -9.34
N VAL A 281 -15.15 12.13 -8.85
CA VAL A 281 -13.90 11.49 -9.26
C VAL A 281 -13.70 10.24 -8.43
N VAL A 282 -13.47 9.11 -9.10
CA VAL A 282 -13.13 7.84 -8.47
C VAL A 282 -11.66 7.54 -8.70
N ILE A 283 -10.94 7.22 -7.64
CA ILE A 283 -9.54 6.79 -7.69
C ILE A 283 -9.45 5.41 -7.05
N TYR A 284 -8.91 4.44 -7.79
CA TYR A 284 -8.55 3.13 -7.29
C TYR A 284 -7.03 3.01 -7.12
N ILE A 285 -6.58 2.56 -5.94
CA ILE A 285 -5.16 2.34 -5.60
C ILE A 285 -4.98 1.07 -4.75
N SER A 286 -3.73 0.66 -4.54
CA SER A 286 -3.32 -0.22 -3.44
C SER A 286 -2.21 0.42 -2.63
N ASP A 287 -2.09 0.10 -1.34
CA ASP A 287 -0.98 0.59 -0.50
C ASP A 287 0.38 0.02 -0.91
N HIS A 288 0.49 -1.26 -1.20
CA HIS A 288 1.67 -1.90 -1.79
C HIS A 288 1.26 -3.14 -2.59
N GLY A 289 2.22 -3.79 -3.25
CA GLY A 289 2.03 -5.06 -3.96
C GLY A 289 2.45 -6.28 -3.12
N ASP A 290 2.59 -7.42 -3.80
CA ASP A 290 2.97 -8.72 -3.24
C ASP A 290 4.01 -9.43 -4.12
N MET A 291 5.06 -9.98 -3.54
CA MET A 291 6.05 -10.78 -4.23
C MET A 291 5.49 -12.13 -4.69
N MET A 292 4.50 -12.72 -4.01
CA MET A 292 3.85 -14.00 -4.36
C MET A 292 4.83 -15.15 -4.69
N GLY A 293 5.95 -15.21 -3.97
CA GLY A 293 7.03 -16.18 -4.19
C GLY A 293 8.08 -15.74 -5.22
N ASP A 294 7.88 -14.62 -5.91
CA ASP A 294 8.82 -14.14 -6.93
C ASP A 294 10.18 -13.91 -6.27
N GLN A 295 11.22 -14.47 -6.90
CA GLN A 295 12.60 -14.42 -6.43
C GLN A 295 12.80 -14.95 -4.98
N GLY A 296 11.90 -15.83 -4.50
CA GLY A 296 11.94 -16.41 -3.16
C GLY A 296 11.42 -15.47 -2.06
N PHE A 297 10.76 -14.37 -2.43
CA PHE A 297 10.12 -13.46 -1.48
C PHE A 297 8.61 -13.63 -1.49
N TRP A 298 8.00 -13.41 -0.33
CA TRP A 298 6.55 -13.42 -0.14
C TRP A 298 6.15 -12.12 0.53
N THR A 299 4.94 -11.65 0.26
CA THR A 299 4.42 -10.40 0.80
C THR A 299 5.19 -9.18 0.23
N LYS A 300 5.75 -8.30 1.05
CA LYS A 300 6.25 -6.97 0.63
C LYS A 300 7.71 -6.72 1.03
N GLN A 301 8.03 -5.56 1.62
CA GLN A 301 9.33 -5.24 2.22
C GLN A 301 10.55 -5.12 1.29
N VAL A 302 10.41 -5.30 -0.02
CA VAL A 302 11.51 -5.19 -1.00
C VAL A 302 11.15 -4.20 -2.12
N MET A 303 12.16 -3.62 -2.76
CA MET A 303 11.97 -2.57 -3.78
C MET A 303 11.70 -3.10 -5.20
N TYR A 304 11.51 -4.41 -5.34
CA TYR A 304 11.07 -5.02 -6.59
C TYR A 304 9.67 -4.54 -6.96
N ASP A 305 9.37 -4.53 -8.26
CA ASP A 305 8.18 -3.94 -8.86
C ASP A 305 6.90 -4.67 -8.41
N ALA A 306 7.00 -5.97 -8.13
CA ALA A 306 5.93 -6.77 -7.57
C ALA A 306 5.51 -6.31 -6.16
N SER A 307 6.43 -5.76 -5.35
CA SER A 307 6.14 -5.26 -3.99
C SER A 307 5.92 -3.75 -3.95
N ALA A 308 6.72 -2.96 -4.67
CA ALA A 308 6.67 -1.50 -4.62
C ALA A 308 5.73 -0.87 -5.66
N GLY A 309 5.46 -1.56 -6.77
CA GLY A 309 4.56 -1.11 -7.81
C GLY A 309 3.11 -1.43 -7.45
N VAL A 310 2.21 -0.46 -7.63
CA VAL A 310 0.80 -0.58 -7.23
C VAL A 310 -0.16 -0.23 -8.38
N PRO A 311 -1.37 -0.82 -8.41
CA PRO A 311 -2.46 -0.34 -9.24
C PRO A 311 -2.75 1.14 -8.98
N MET A 312 -3.04 1.90 -10.03
CA MET A 312 -3.56 3.26 -9.90
C MET A 312 -4.42 3.60 -11.12
N ILE A 313 -5.71 3.82 -10.89
CA ILE A 313 -6.71 4.14 -11.91
C ILE A 313 -7.53 5.34 -11.41
N ALA A 314 -7.76 6.34 -12.24
CA ALA A 314 -8.66 7.45 -11.92
C ALA A 314 -9.66 7.71 -13.03
N ALA A 315 -10.92 7.95 -12.69
CA ALA A 315 -12.01 8.22 -13.64
C ALA A 315 -12.97 9.29 -13.10
N GLY A 316 -13.73 9.91 -13.99
CA GLY A 316 -14.70 10.97 -13.65
C GLY A 316 -14.25 12.36 -14.10
N PRO A 317 -14.87 13.43 -13.57
CA PRO A 317 -14.68 14.79 -14.08
C PRO A 317 -13.22 15.25 -14.14
N GLY A 318 -12.80 15.63 -15.35
CA GLY A 318 -11.47 16.15 -15.63
C GLY A 318 -10.41 15.09 -15.96
N PHE A 319 -10.73 13.79 -15.89
CA PHE A 319 -9.82 12.72 -16.32
C PHE A 319 -10.13 12.28 -17.75
N PRO A 320 -9.12 12.11 -18.62
CA PRO A 320 -9.32 11.61 -19.97
C PRO A 320 -9.68 10.12 -19.97
N GLU A 321 -10.63 9.74 -20.83
CA GLU A 321 -11.07 8.35 -21.01
C GLU A 321 -10.07 7.55 -21.86
N GLY A 322 -9.86 6.28 -21.49
CA GLY A 322 -8.97 5.35 -22.21
C GLY A 322 -7.49 5.74 -22.21
N ARG A 323 -7.08 6.71 -21.38
CA ARG A 323 -5.69 7.19 -21.32
C ARG A 323 -4.84 6.24 -20.49
N ARG A 324 -3.62 5.98 -20.95
CA ARG A 324 -2.60 5.24 -20.19
C ARG A 324 -1.39 6.15 -20.02
N VAL A 325 -1.14 6.61 -18.80
CA VAL A 325 -0.05 7.53 -18.43
C VAL A 325 1.21 6.75 -18.11
N THR A 326 2.33 7.19 -18.68
CA THR A 326 3.65 6.63 -18.41
C THR A 326 4.54 7.53 -17.55
N THR A 327 4.14 8.77 -17.28
CA THR A 327 4.72 9.57 -16.20
C THR A 327 4.71 8.79 -14.89
N GLY A 328 5.83 8.76 -14.17
CA GLY A 328 5.88 8.12 -12.85
C GLY A 328 4.92 8.77 -11.86
N THR A 329 4.15 7.99 -11.12
CA THR A 329 3.23 8.48 -10.08
C THR A 329 3.50 7.83 -8.74
N SER A 330 3.10 8.51 -7.66
CA SER A 330 3.26 8.03 -6.29
C SER A 330 1.93 8.11 -5.56
N LEU A 331 1.71 7.28 -4.55
CA LEU A 331 0.54 7.42 -3.68
C LEU A 331 0.51 8.76 -2.92
N LEU A 332 1.63 9.50 -2.87
CA LEU A 332 1.69 10.87 -2.36
C LEU A 332 0.90 11.88 -3.24
N ASP A 333 0.67 11.54 -4.51
CA ASP A 333 -0.11 12.36 -5.46
C ASP A 333 -1.58 12.50 -5.04
N ILE A 334 -2.07 11.62 -4.15
CA ILE A 334 -3.44 11.64 -3.66
C ILE A 334 -3.77 12.92 -2.91
N ALA A 335 -2.84 13.46 -2.10
CA ALA A 335 -3.09 14.68 -1.34
C ALA A 335 -3.33 15.90 -2.26
N ALA A 336 -2.45 16.09 -3.25
CA ALA A 336 -2.60 17.16 -4.24
C ALA A 336 -3.85 16.96 -5.12
N THR A 337 -4.15 15.72 -5.48
CA THR A 337 -5.36 15.37 -6.24
C THR A 337 -6.62 15.69 -5.42
N ALA A 338 -6.63 15.41 -4.12
CA ALA A 338 -7.78 15.68 -3.27
C ALA A 338 -8.08 17.19 -3.17
N VAL A 339 -7.04 18.02 -3.05
CA VAL A 339 -7.16 19.49 -3.06
C VAL A 339 -7.74 19.99 -4.39
N ASP A 340 -7.18 19.54 -5.52
CA ASP A 340 -7.63 19.91 -6.87
C ASP A 340 -9.08 19.47 -7.14
N VAL A 341 -9.40 18.20 -6.89
CA VAL A 341 -10.73 17.62 -7.17
C VAL A 341 -11.82 18.32 -6.38
N THR A 342 -11.58 18.55 -5.08
CA THR A 342 -12.57 19.15 -4.19
C THR A 342 -12.61 20.67 -4.27
N GLY A 343 -11.70 21.30 -5.00
CA GLY A 343 -11.69 22.75 -5.24
C GLY A 343 -11.44 23.60 -4.00
N VAL A 344 -10.91 23.00 -2.92
CA VAL A 344 -10.52 23.73 -1.72
C VAL A 344 -9.27 24.56 -1.99
N ALA A 345 -9.09 25.67 -1.28
CA ALA A 345 -7.92 26.52 -1.50
C ALA A 345 -6.67 25.84 -0.91
N PRO A 346 -5.58 25.67 -1.69
CA PRO A 346 -4.35 25.12 -1.12
C PRO A 346 -3.80 26.05 -0.02
N ASP A 347 -3.22 25.48 1.03
CA ASP A 347 -2.46 26.22 2.04
C ASP A 347 -0.95 26.05 1.82
N ASP A 348 -0.12 26.63 2.69
CA ASP A 348 1.34 26.54 2.53
C ASP A 348 1.83 25.09 2.64
N ILE A 349 1.23 24.29 3.54
CA ILE A 349 1.58 22.88 3.71
C ILE A 349 1.26 22.12 2.42
N SER A 350 0.03 22.21 1.92
CA SER A 350 -0.37 21.46 0.72
C SER A 350 0.34 21.91 -0.56
N ARG A 351 0.91 23.11 -0.60
CA ARG A 351 1.78 23.57 -1.71
C ARG A 351 3.19 23.01 -1.66
N ASP A 352 3.71 22.73 -0.47
CA ASP A 352 5.08 22.27 -0.26
C ASP A 352 5.21 20.74 -0.31
N LEU A 353 4.09 20.01 -0.30
CA LEU A 353 4.07 18.55 -0.47
C LEU A 353 4.66 18.12 -1.81
N PRO A 354 5.34 16.95 -1.87
CA PRO A 354 6.02 16.48 -3.10
C PRO A 354 5.07 15.96 -4.18
N GLY A 355 3.81 15.66 -3.84
CA GLY A 355 2.82 15.11 -4.76
C GLY A 355 2.29 16.13 -5.77
N LEU A 356 1.85 15.65 -6.94
CA LEU A 356 1.16 16.46 -7.95
C LEU A 356 -0.25 15.92 -8.18
N SER A 357 -1.19 16.75 -8.64
CA SER A 357 -2.52 16.25 -8.98
C SER A 357 -2.45 15.21 -10.10
N LEU A 358 -3.04 14.04 -9.87
CA LEU A 358 -3.22 13.00 -10.88
C LEU A 358 -4.03 13.49 -12.07
N ARG A 359 -4.95 14.44 -11.87
CA ARG A 359 -5.71 15.07 -12.95
C ARG A 359 -4.79 15.90 -13.84
N ASP A 360 -3.88 16.68 -13.26
CA ASP A 360 -2.91 17.46 -14.03
C ASP A 360 -1.96 16.55 -14.79
N ILE A 361 -1.44 15.49 -14.14
CA ILE A 361 -0.57 14.50 -14.77
C ILE A 361 -1.31 13.81 -15.94
N ALA A 362 -2.57 13.43 -15.76
CA ALA A 362 -3.35 12.75 -16.80
C ALA A 362 -3.59 13.60 -18.05
N ASN A 363 -3.69 14.92 -17.88
CA ASN A 363 -3.92 15.87 -18.97
C ASN A 363 -2.62 16.43 -19.59
N ALA A 364 -1.45 16.13 -19.01
CA ALA A 364 -0.16 16.52 -19.54
C ALA A 364 0.41 15.49 -20.53
N ALA A 365 1.42 15.90 -21.29
CA ALA A 365 2.28 14.97 -22.00
C ALA A 365 3.07 14.12 -20.98
N ASP A 366 3.37 12.87 -21.32
CA ASP A 366 4.14 12.00 -20.43
C ASP A 366 5.54 12.58 -20.17
N ASP A 367 5.92 12.66 -18.89
CA ASP A 367 7.19 13.20 -18.41
C ASP A 367 8.10 12.04 -17.93
N PRO A 368 9.09 11.64 -18.74
CA PRO A 368 10.04 10.59 -18.36
C PRO A 368 11.02 11.04 -17.26
N ASP A 369 11.15 12.35 -17.01
CA ASP A 369 12.07 12.90 -16.02
C ASP A 369 11.46 13.01 -14.62
N ARG A 370 10.17 12.72 -14.46
CA ARG A 370 9.56 12.66 -13.12
C ARG A 370 10.17 11.53 -12.30
N THR A 371 10.67 11.86 -11.11
CA THR A 371 11.25 10.90 -10.18
C THR A 371 10.18 10.39 -9.24
N VAL A 372 10.10 9.07 -9.10
CA VAL A 372 9.33 8.39 -8.07
C VAL A 372 10.30 7.91 -6.99
N PHE A 373 9.88 7.97 -5.72
CA PHE A 373 10.69 7.58 -4.57
C PHE A 373 9.91 6.65 -3.63
N SER A 374 10.63 5.68 -3.06
CA SER A 374 10.12 4.76 -2.04
C SER A 374 11.20 4.46 -1.02
N GLU A 375 10.83 4.25 0.23
CA GLU A 375 11.76 3.92 1.31
C GLU A 375 11.23 2.85 2.26
N TYR A 376 12.12 2.07 2.85
CA TYR A 376 11.76 0.99 3.78
C TYR A 376 12.69 0.99 4.99
N HIS A 377 12.06 0.96 6.18
CA HIS A 377 12.72 1.10 7.48
C HIS A 377 12.14 0.18 8.56
N ASP A 378 11.38 -0.84 8.17
CA ASP A 378 10.66 -1.72 9.10
C ASP A 378 11.36 -3.09 9.24
N GLY A 379 10.73 -4.03 9.95
CA GLY A 379 11.26 -5.34 10.33
C GLY A 379 11.85 -6.15 9.18
N GLY A 380 12.82 -7.00 9.53
CA GLY A 380 13.59 -7.80 8.59
C GLY A 380 14.71 -7.05 7.87
N SER A 381 14.60 -5.74 7.68
CA SER A 381 15.70 -4.94 7.12
C SER A 381 16.66 -4.46 8.20
N THR A 382 17.96 -4.64 7.99
CA THR A 382 19.03 -4.24 8.91
C THR A 382 19.57 -2.83 8.64
N THR A 383 19.01 -2.15 7.64
CA THR A 383 19.45 -0.83 7.18
C THR A 383 18.30 -0.06 6.51
N GLY A 384 18.47 1.21 6.22
CA GLY A 384 17.54 1.99 5.41
C GLY A 384 17.69 1.62 3.93
N THR A 385 16.57 1.30 3.29
CA THR A 385 16.50 0.99 1.86
C THR A 385 15.74 2.08 1.12
N PHE A 386 16.28 2.57 0.02
CA PHE A 386 15.73 3.69 -0.75
C PHE A 386 15.68 3.33 -2.23
N MET A 387 14.59 3.67 -2.90
CA MET A 387 14.42 3.45 -4.33
C MET A 387 14.08 4.76 -5.02
N VAL A 388 14.72 5.03 -6.15
CA VAL A 388 14.27 6.02 -7.11
C VAL A 388 14.02 5.38 -8.47
N ARG A 389 12.94 5.79 -9.12
CA ARG A 389 12.55 5.36 -10.45
C ARG A 389 12.30 6.58 -11.34
N TRP A 390 12.77 6.52 -12.59
CA TRP A 390 12.50 7.51 -13.64
C TRP A 390 12.54 6.81 -14.99
N ASP A 391 11.76 7.28 -15.98
CA ASP A 391 11.63 6.60 -17.28
C ASP A 391 11.49 5.07 -17.11
N HIS A 392 12.43 4.28 -17.62
CA HIS A 392 12.52 2.83 -17.44
C HIS A 392 13.58 2.38 -16.42
N TRP A 393 14.30 3.31 -15.80
CA TRP A 393 15.37 3.00 -14.85
C TRP A 393 14.84 2.93 -13.43
N LYS A 394 15.36 1.96 -12.66
CA LYS A 394 15.16 1.88 -11.22
C LYS A 394 16.47 1.66 -10.50
N PHE A 395 16.78 2.55 -9.56
CA PHE A 395 17.97 2.51 -8.73
C PHE A 395 17.56 2.27 -7.28
N VAL A 396 18.18 1.27 -6.63
CA VAL A 396 17.93 0.93 -5.23
C VAL A 396 19.21 1.07 -4.44
N TYR A 397 19.18 1.90 -3.40
CA TYR A 397 20.28 2.19 -2.50
C TYR A 397 20.01 1.59 -1.12
N TYR A 398 21.05 1.00 -0.55
CA TYR A 398 21.03 0.39 0.77
C TYR A 398 22.17 0.99 1.57
N VAL A 399 21.89 1.59 2.73
CA VAL A 399 22.96 2.22 3.52
C VAL A 399 23.96 1.14 3.95
N ASN A 400 25.23 1.31 3.60
CA ASN A 400 26.34 0.37 3.81
C ASN A 400 26.30 -0.96 3.03
N HIS A 401 25.44 -1.10 2.01
CA HIS A 401 25.45 -2.27 1.11
C HIS A 401 25.57 -1.84 -0.37
N ALA A 402 25.75 -2.83 -1.26
CA ALA A 402 25.92 -2.55 -2.69
C ALA A 402 24.58 -2.14 -3.33
N PRO A 403 24.50 -1.03 -4.08
CA PRO A 403 23.24 -0.67 -4.73
C PRO A 403 22.83 -1.65 -5.84
N GLN A 404 21.55 -1.62 -6.21
CA GLN A 404 21.01 -2.31 -7.37
C GLN A 404 20.57 -1.30 -8.44
N LEU A 405 20.67 -1.69 -9.71
CA LEU A 405 20.21 -0.89 -10.85
C LEU A 405 19.55 -1.80 -11.88
N PHE A 406 18.37 -1.43 -12.34
CA PHE A 406 17.57 -2.20 -13.29
C PHE A 406 17.10 -1.32 -14.46
N ASP A 407 17.07 -1.91 -15.65
CA ASP A 407 16.36 -1.40 -16.82
C ASP A 407 15.05 -2.18 -16.97
N LEU A 408 13.94 -1.60 -16.51
CA LEU A 408 12.62 -2.23 -16.49
C LEU A 408 12.05 -2.44 -17.90
N LYS A 409 12.60 -1.78 -18.92
CA LYS A 409 12.16 -1.98 -20.31
C LYS A 409 12.72 -3.28 -20.88
N THR A 410 13.96 -3.63 -20.56
CA THR A 410 14.59 -4.85 -21.07
C THR A 410 14.57 -6.01 -20.07
N ASP A 411 14.39 -5.70 -18.78
CA ASP A 411 14.32 -6.66 -17.67
C ASP A 411 13.16 -6.29 -16.72
N PRO A 412 11.89 -6.47 -17.14
CA PRO A 412 10.72 -6.13 -16.32
C PRO A 412 10.59 -6.99 -15.05
N ASN A 413 11.30 -8.11 -14.98
CA ASN A 413 11.33 -9.03 -13.83
C ASN A 413 12.53 -8.78 -12.90
N GLU A 414 13.40 -7.83 -13.24
CA GLU A 414 14.52 -7.38 -12.41
C GLU A 414 15.49 -8.50 -12.00
N LEU A 415 15.72 -9.43 -12.91
CA LEU A 415 16.58 -10.59 -12.68
C LEU A 415 18.07 -10.26 -12.82
N ARG A 416 18.40 -9.14 -13.48
CA ARG A 416 19.78 -8.72 -13.73
C ARG A 416 20.08 -7.39 -13.08
N ASN A 417 20.83 -7.45 -11.97
CA ASN A 417 21.40 -6.25 -11.36
C ASN A 417 22.54 -5.67 -12.22
N LEU A 418 22.26 -4.60 -12.97
CA LEU A 418 23.21 -3.92 -13.85
C LEU A 418 24.30 -3.17 -13.07
N ALA A 419 24.13 -2.95 -11.76
CA ALA A 419 25.18 -2.41 -10.88
C ALA A 419 26.51 -3.14 -11.00
N LEU A 420 26.43 -4.47 -11.19
CA LEU A 420 27.59 -5.36 -11.27
C LEU A 420 28.38 -5.18 -12.56
N ASP A 421 27.73 -4.69 -13.62
CA ASP A 421 28.31 -4.44 -14.94
C ASP A 421 28.74 -2.98 -15.14
N ARG A 422 28.61 -2.14 -14.09
CA ARG A 422 28.84 -0.68 -14.15
C ARG A 422 30.17 -0.31 -14.80
N THR A 423 31.26 -1.03 -14.59
CA THR A 423 32.56 -0.64 -15.16
C THR A 423 32.67 -0.83 -16.67
N ASN A 424 31.77 -1.60 -17.28
CA ASN A 424 31.88 -2.06 -18.66
C ASN A 424 30.89 -1.39 -19.63
N ASP A 425 29.87 -0.69 -19.13
CA ASP A 425 28.82 -0.07 -19.94
C ASP A 425 28.60 1.42 -19.58
N PRO A 426 28.91 2.38 -20.48
CA PRO A 426 28.71 3.80 -20.24
C PRO A 426 27.25 4.20 -19.96
N SER A 427 26.26 3.49 -20.51
CA SER A 427 24.85 3.80 -20.27
C SER A 427 24.46 3.45 -18.84
N VAL A 428 24.95 2.31 -18.33
CA VAL A 428 24.77 1.87 -16.94
C VAL A 428 25.47 2.83 -15.97
N GLN A 429 26.65 3.34 -16.32
CA GLN A 429 27.34 4.36 -15.50
C GLN A 429 26.54 5.66 -15.40
N ALA A 430 25.97 6.13 -16.52
CA ALA A 430 25.16 7.33 -16.56
C ALA A 430 23.87 7.14 -15.74
N ALA A 431 23.17 6.02 -15.91
CA ALA A 431 21.96 5.70 -15.15
C ALA A 431 22.25 5.57 -13.65
N TRP A 432 23.36 4.95 -13.27
CA TRP A 432 23.80 4.89 -11.87
C TRP A 432 24.01 6.27 -11.26
N ALA A 433 24.79 7.13 -11.93
CA ALA A 433 25.08 8.47 -11.45
C ALA A 433 23.80 9.31 -11.34
N GLU A 434 22.88 9.13 -12.28
CA GLU A 434 21.59 9.80 -12.28
C GLU A 434 20.68 9.31 -11.15
N GLY A 435 20.64 8.00 -10.88
CA GLY A 435 19.92 7.43 -9.74
C GLY A 435 20.45 7.99 -8.41
N GLU A 436 21.77 8.04 -8.24
CA GLU A 436 22.39 8.63 -7.04
C GLU A 436 22.08 10.13 -6.92
N ARG A 437 22.14 10.89 -8.02
CA ARG A 437 21.79 12.31 -8.04
C ARG A 437 20.33 12.55 -7.65
N ARG A 438 19.40 11.77 -8.22
CA ARG A 438 17.95 11.86 -7.93
C ARG A 438 17.65 11.53 -6.48
N LEU A 439 18.23 10.44 -5.95
CA LEU A 439 18.10 10.07 -4.54
C LEU A 439 18.59 11.21 -3.63
N ARG A 440 19.80 11.71 -3.86
CA ARG A 440 20.41 12.77 -3.03
C ARG A 440 19.76 14.14 -3.18
N GLN A 441 18.93 14.34 -4.21
CA GLN A 441 18.08 15.51 -4.35
C GLN A 441 16.86 15.46 -3.42
N ILE A 442 16.38 14.25 -3.10
CA ILE A 442 15.23 14.04 -2.21
C ILE A 442 15.70 14.01 -0.76
N CYS A 443 16.70 13.17 -0.44
CA CYS A 443 17.20 13.05 0.93
C CYS A 443 18.67 12.64 1.01
N ASP A 444 19.28 12.82 2.18
CA ASP A 444 20.55 12.16 2.53
C ASP A 444 20.23 10.79 3.16
N PRO A 445 20.43 9.67 2.45
CA PRO A 445 20.00 8.36 2.91
C PRO A 445 20.74 7.91 4.18
N GLU A 446 21.99 8.33 4.36
CA GLU A 446 22.78 8.02 5.56
C GLU A 446 22.21 8.73 6.80
N GLN A 447 21.85 10.02 6.66
CA GLN A 447 21.26 10.79 7.75
C GLN A 447 19.84 10.32 8.08
N VAL A 448 19.03 10.04 7.06
CA VAL A 448 17.67 9.50 7.24
C VAL A 448 17.72 8.16 7.99
N ASN A 449 18.61 7.26 7.58
CA ASN A 449 18.81 5.98 8.26
C ASN A 449 19.22 6.16 9.74
N ALA A 450 20.18 7.05 10.02
CA ALA A 450 20.61 7.32 11.39
C ALA A 450 19.48 7.89 12.26
N ARG A 451 18.66 8.80 11.72
CA ARG A 451 17.48 9.35 12.40
C ARG A 451 16.45 8.27 12.70
N CYS A 452 16.13 7.44 11.71
CA CYS A 452 15.19 6.33 11.90
C CYS A 452 15.62 5.39 13.03
N PHE A 453 16.88 4.95 13.06
CA PHE A 453 17.38 4.07 14.13
C PHE A 453 17.33 4.74 15.52
N GLU A 454 17.57 6.05 15.62
CA GLU A 454 17.44 6.78 16.88
C GLU A 454 15.97 6.85 17.33
N ASP A 455 15.04 7.15 16.43
CA ASP A 455 13.60 7.18 16.73
C ASP A 455 13.08 5.79 17.15
N GLN A 456 13.49 4.73 16.43
CA GLN A 456 13.13 3.35 16.76
C GLN A 456 13.70 2.91 18.10
N LYS A 457 14.92 3.32 18.44
CA LYS A 457 15.50 3.07 19.76
C LYS A 457 14.68 3.73 20.86
N GLN A 458 14.29 4.99 20.69
CA GLN A 458 13.43 5.68 21.64
C GLN A 458 12.06 5.00 21.75
N ARG A 459 11.50 4.54 20.64
CA ARG A 459 10.24 3.78 20.62
C ARG A 459 10.36 2.45 21.37
N ILE A 460 11.43 1.69 21.15
CA ILE A 460 11.72 0.45 21.90
C ILE A 460 11.77 0.75 23.41
N GLU A 461 12.47 1.81 23.83
CA GLU A 461 12.55 2.20 25.24
C GLU A 461 11.17 2.56 25.82
N GLN A 462 10.35 3.31 25.08
CA GLN A 462 8.96 3.66 25.45
C GLN A 462 8.07 2.41 25.61
N LEU A 463 8.29 1.39 24.80
CA LEU A 463 7.54 0.13 24.86
C LEU A 463 8.02 -0.81 25.98
N GLY A 464 9.03 -0.41 26.76
CA GLY A 464 9.58 -1.22 27.86
C GLY A 464 10.83 -2.02 27.50
N GLY A 465 11.48 -1.68 26.39
CA GLY A 465 12.74 -2.28 25.94
C GLY A 465 12.56 -3.51 25.05
N ARG A 466 13.71 -4.11 24.70
CA ARG A 466 13.78 -5.26 23.77
C ARG A 466 12.91 -6.44 24.20
N ASP A 467 12.96 -6.82 25.48
CA ASP A 467 12.20 -7.96 25.99
C ASP A 467 10.69 -7.73 25.88
N ALA A 468 10.22 -6.48 26.08
CA ALA A 468 8.82 -6.14 25.89
C ALA A 468 8.41 -6.22 24.40
N CYS A 469 9.29 -5.81 23.48
CA CYS A 469 9.05 -5.94 22.05
C CYS A 469 8.98 -7.41 21.60
N ILE A 470 9.86 -8.28 22.12
CA ILE A 470 9.85 -9.73 21.81
C ILE A 470 8.59 -10.40 22.35
N ASN A 471 8.15 -10.04 23.55
CA ASN A 471 6.98 -10.60 24.20
C ASN A 471 5.67 -9.86 23.85
N SER A 472 5.72 -8.92 22.91
CA SER A 472 4.52 -8.23 22.43
C SER A 472 3.60 -9.20 21.71
N TYR A 473 2.32 -8.83 21.59
CA TYR A 473 1.35 -9.67 20.89
C TYR A 473 1.74 -9.81 19.42
N VAL A 474 2.04 -11.04 19.00
CA VAL A 474 2.42 -11.36 17.61
C VAL A 474 1.17 -11.80 16.85
N PHE A 475 0.96 -11.17 15.70
CA PHE A 475 -0.08 -11.52 14.73
C PHE A 475 0.54 -11.52 13.34
N ASN A 476 0.06 -12.41 12.46
CA ASN A 476 0.53 -12.47 11.07
C ASN A 476 -0.22 -11.51 10.14
N HIS A 477 -1.39 -11.08 10.56
CA HIS A 477 -2.20 -10.06 9.91
C HIS A 477 -2.99 -9.32 11.00
N THR A 478 -3.31 -8.05 10.79
CA THR A 478 -4.02 -7.26 11.81
C THR A 478 -5.43 -7.81 12.02
N PRO A 479 -5.82 -8.20 13.24
CA PRO A 479 -7.18 -8.65 13.51
C PRO A 479 -8.21 -7.61 13.08
N THR A 480 -9.32 -8.08 12.51
CA THR A 480 -10.50 -7.27 12.19
C THR A 480 -11.08 -6.60 13.43
N PRO A 481 -11.87 -5.51 13.29
CA PRO A 481 -12.51 -4.86 14.43
C PRO A 481 -13.27 -5.84 15.35
N ASP A 482 -14.00 -6.79 14.76
CA ASP A 482 -14.73 -7.82 15.50
C ASP A 482 -13.79 -8.77 16.27
N GLU A 483 -12.63 -9.10 15.72
CA GLU A 483 -11.61 -9.90 16.41
C GLU A 483 -10.93 -9.11 17.53
N GLN A 484 -10.63 -7.82 17.30
CA GLN A 484 -10.05 -6.94 18.33
C GLN A 484 -10.99 -6.81 19.53
N ILE A 485 -12.30 -6.61 19.30
CA ILE A 485 -13.32 -6.58 20.35
C ILE A 485 -13.32 -7.89 21.16
N LYS A 486 -13.22 -9.04 20.49
CA LYS A 486 -13.15 -10.36 21.17
C LYS A 486 -11.87 -10.51 21.98
N LEU A 487 -10.74 -10.02 21.48
CA LEU A 487 -9.45 -10.04 22.21
C LEU A 487 -9.52 -9.19 23.48
N GLU A 488 -10.08 -7.98 23.40
CA GLU A 488 -10.27 -7.07 24.54
C GLU A 488 -11.19 -7.66 25.62
N GLN A 489 -12.28 -8.32 25.18
CA GLN A 489 -13.19 -9.02 26.08
C GLN A 489 -12.52 -10.22 26.76
N ALA A 490 -11.67 -10.95 26.04
CA ALA A 490 -10.93 -12.08 26.58
C ALA A 490 -9.82 -11.67 27.56
N SER A 491 -9.23 -10.48 27.40
CA SER A 491 -8.21 -9.93 28.30
C SER A 491 -8.76 -9.34 29.61
N GLY A 492 -10.09 -9.32 29.81
CA GLY A 492 -10.72 -8.91 31.08
C GLY A 492 -10.70 -7.41 31.35
N THR A 493 -10.39 -6.59 30.34
CA THR A 493 -10.49 -5.13 30.38
C THR A 493 -11.91 -4.68 30.04
N SER A 494 -12.90 -5.10 30.84
CA SER A 494 -14.21 -4.45 30.82
C SER A 494 -14.14 -3.18 31.65
N GLU A 495 -14.41 -2.03 31.02
CA GLU A 495 -14.65 -0.78 31.71
C GLU A 495 -15.67 -0.98 32.84
N ASN A 496 -15.37 -0.39 33.99
CA ASN A 496 -16.19 -0.44 35.20
C ASN A 496 -17.65 -0.09 34.93
N GLU A 497 -18.56 -0.98 35.31
CA GLU A 497 -19.93 -0.62 35.69
C GLU A 497 -19.86 0.49 36.76
N GLN A 498 -20.45 1.64 36.49
CA GLN A 498 -20.67 2.69 37.49
C GLN A 498 -21.63 2.18 38.57
N PRO A 499 -21.30 2.28 39.87
CA PRO A 499 -22.28 2.05 40.91
C PRO A 499 -23.21 3.27 41.04
N SER A 500 -24.50 2.93 41.16
CA SER A 500 -25.72 3.76 41.31
C SER A 500 -25.64 4.91 42.29
#